data_AF-A0A7W8DRP8-F1
#
_entry.id   AF-A0A7W8DRP8-F1
#
_cell.length_a   1.000
_cell.length_b   1.000
_cell.length_c   1.000
_cell.angle_alpha   90.00
_cell.angle_beta   90.00
_cell.angle_gamma   90.00
#
_symmetry.space_group_name_H-M   'P 1'
#
loop_
_entity.id
_entity.type
_entity.pdbx_description
1 polymer ?
#
loop_
_entity_poly.entity_id
_entity_poly.type
_entity_poly.pdbx_seq_one_letter_code
_entity_poly.pdbx_strand_id
1 'polypeptide(L)'
;MKAQQILQAIGPELRQQILTYLQSDERPAYRAVIQSLTQARKLRPQFILEKSRAQQAEWLLSQLYMKTNDPVAEQILQIWLLKSQGAMLITFLDAVGIQHDGKGQVDELPEEISEEKATEGIHALLAVYPPQQVALYLHMFQLQRTEGWAGLTAAMEKTEAIKLA
;
A
#
# COMPACT_ATOMS: atom_id res chain seq x y z
N MET A 1 1.36 10.87 -6.31
CA MET A 1 2.20 10.66 -5.12
C MET A 1 2.86 9.30 -5.23
N LYS A 2 4.16 9.14 -4.94
CA LYS A 2 4.86 7.86 -5.07
C LYS A 2 4.69 6.96 -3.84
N ALA A 3 4.90 5.65 -3.96
CA ALA A 3 4.74 4.68 -2.87
C ALA A 3 5.55 5.01 -1.62
N GLN A 4 6.80 5.46 -1.78
CA GLN A 4 7.64 5.88 -0.67
C GLN A 4 7.09 7.11 0.08
N GLN A 5 6.35 7.99 -0.62
CA GLN A 5 5.70 9.15 -0.01
C GLN A 5 4.42 8.74 0.71
N ILE A 6 3.63 7.85 0.10
CA ILE A 6 2.45 7.25 0.73
C ILE A 6 2.86 6.61 2.07
N LEU A 7 3.90 5.77 2.07
CA LEU A 7 4.41 5.11 3.27
C LEU A 7 4.84 6.09 4.37
N GLN A 8 5.36 7.27 4.01
CA GLN A 8 5.73 8.32 4.99
C GLN A 8 4.49 8.97 5.60
N ALA A 9 3.43 9.15 4.81
CA ALA A 9 2.26 9.94 5.16
C ALA A 9 1.17 9.16 5.93
N ILE A 10 1.14 7.82 5.84
CA ILE A 10 0.10 6.97 6.45
C ILE A 10 0.16 6.83 7.99
N GLY A 11 1.07 7.54 8.65
CA GLY A 11 1.20 7.52 10.11
C GLY A 11 1.95 6.30 10.67
N PRO A 12 2.41 6.37 11.93
CA PRO A 12 3.29 5.34 12.53
C PRO A 12 2.58 4.02 12.84
N GLU A 13 1.31 4.06 13.21
CA GLU A 13 0.54 2.87 13.59
C GLU A 13 0.34 1.93 12.40
N LEU A 14 -0.13 2.46 11.26
CA LEU A 14 -0.32 1.66 10.05
C LEU A 14 1.02 1.17 9.48
N ARG A 15 2.08 1.99 9.53
CA ARG A 15 3.45 1.54 9.20
C ARG A 15 3.86 0.32 10.04
N GLN A 16 3.65 0.38 11.35
CA GLN A 16 3.98 -0.72 12.24
C GLN A 16 3.15 -1.97 11.94
N GLN A 17 1.85 -1.81 11.65
CA GLN A 17 0.97 -2.91 11.25
C GLN A 17 1.50 -3.62 9.99
N ILE A 18 1.84 -2.86 8.95
CA ILE A 18 2.37 -3.39 7.69
C ILE A 18 3.67 -4.17 7.92
N LEU A 19 4.62 -3.57 8.65
CA LEU A 19 5.92 -4.19 8.89
C LEU A 19 5.80 -5.44 9.77
N THR A 20 4.90 -5.41 10.76
CA THR A 20 4.63 -6.57 11.61
C THR A 20 4.11 -7.72 10.77
N TYR A 21 3.08 -7.48 9.93
CA TYR A 21 2.54 -8.47 9.00
C TYR A 21 3.63 -9.09 8.11
N LEU A 22 4.51 -8.28 7.53
CA LEU A 22 5.63 -8.80 6.74
C LEU A 22 6.59 -9.66 7.57
N GLN A 23 6.86 -9.26 8.82
CA GLN A 23 7.77 -9.98 9.71
C GLN A 23 7.21 -11.30 10.25
N SER A 24 5.89 -11.41 10.42
CA SER A 24 5.20 -12.59 10.97
C SER A 24 4.62 -13.51 9.90
N ASP A 25 3.88 -12.95 8.95
CA ASP A 25 3.04 -13.70 8.01
C ASP A 25 3.75 -13.87 6.66
N GLU A 26 4.42 -12.83 6.16
CA GLU A 26 5.15 -12.86 4.87
C GLU A 26 6.67 -12.95 5.06
N ARG A 27 7.12 -13.82 5.98
CA ARG A 27 8.55 -13.96 6.36
C ARG A 27 9.50 -14.17 5.17
N PRO A 28 9.16 -14.99 4.15
CA PRO A 28 10.01 -15.16 2.98
C PRO A 28 10.17 -13.85 2.19
N ALA A 29 9.07 -13.12 1.96
CA ALA A 29 9.10 -11.83 1.26
C ALA A 29 9.90 -10.79 2.05
N TYR A 30 9.70 -10.73 3.36
CA TYR A 30 10.48 -9.85 4.23
C TYR A 30 11.99 -10.10 4.11
N ARG A 31 12.42 -11.37 4.17
CA ARG A 31 13.84 -11.74 4.00
C ARG A 31 14.38 -11.36 2.62
N ALA A 32 13.60 -11.57 1.56
CA ALA A 32 13.99 -11.19 0.20
C ALA A 32 14.20 -9.67 0.06
N VAL A 33 13.32 -8.87 0.66
CA VAL A 33 13.47 -7.40 0.67
C VAL A 33 14.73 -6.97 1.43
N ILE A 34 14.97 -7.52 2.63
CA ILE A 34 16.20 -7.23 3.39
C ILE A 34 17.44 -7.60 2.57
N GLN A 35 17.44 -8.75 1.91
CA GLN A 35 18.56 -9.18 1.06
C GLN A 35 18.82 -8.21 -0.09
N SER A 36 17.77 -7.80 -0.81
CA SER A 36 17.88 -6.86 -1.92
C SER A 36 18.44 -5.50 -1.46
N LEU A 37 17.87 -4.94 -0.39
CA LEU A 37 18.29 -3.64 0.14
C LEU A 37 19.72 -3.66 0.71
N THR A 38 20.11 -4.73 1.40
CA THR A 38 21.48 -4.85 1.93
C THR A 38 22.52 -5.05 0.83
N GLN A 39 22.19 -5.79 -0.24
CA GLN A 39 23.06 -5.95 -1.40
C GLN A 39 23.36 -4.59 -2.07
N ALA A 40 22.34 -3.75 -2.26
CA ALA A 40 22.52 -2.39 -2.79
C ALA A 40 23.43 -1.51 -1.91
N ARG A 41 23.57 -1.85 -0.62
CA ARG A 41 24.41 -1.17 0.37
C ARG A 41 25.76 -1.84 0.63
N LYS A 42 26.07 -2.96 -0.05
CA LYS A 42 27.24 -3.81 0.23
C LYS A 42 27.29 -4.30 1.70
N LEU A 43 26.12 -4.48 2.32
CA LEU A 43 25.98 -5.03 3.66
C LEU A 43 25.62 -6.51 3.59
N ARG A 44 26.04 -7.30 4.59
CA ARG A 44 25.59 -8.68 4.73
C ARG A 44 24.15 -8.69 5.28
N PRO A 45 23.18 -9.39 4.65
CA PRO A 45 21.80 -9.42 5.13
C PRO A 45 21.67 -9.85 6.60
N GLN A 46 22.50 -10.81 7.00
CA GLN A 46 22.55 -11.36 8.35
C GLN A 46 22.80 -10.29 9.43
N PHE A 47 23.56 -9.24 9.13
CA PHE A 47 23.82 -8.14 10.07
C PHE A 47 22.55 -7.39 10.47
N ILE A 48 21.54 -7.37 9.59
CA ILE A 48 20.22 -6.83 9.89
C ILE A 48 19.36 -7.90 10.55
N LEU A 49 19.32 -9.11 9.99
CA LEU A 49 18.43 -10.19 10.45
C LEU A 49 18.72 -10.69 11.88
N GLU A 50 19.93 -10.47 12.41
CA GLU A 50 20.30 -10.79 13.80
C GLU A 50 19.82 -9.74 14.82
N LYS A 51 19.39 -8.56 14.37
CA LYS A 51 18.87 -7.51 15.27
C LYS A 51 17.49 -7.88 15.81
N SER A 52 17.05 -7.18 16.85
CA SER A 52 15.65 -7.29 17.31
C SER A 52 14.67 -6.90 16.18
N ARG A 53 13.43 -7.42 16.22
CA ARG A 53 12.40 -7.11 15.21
C ARG A 53 12.15 -5.61 15.07
N ALA A 54 12.17 -4.88 16.18
CA ALA A 54 12.04 -3.42 16.19
C ALA A 54 13.18 -2.73 15.43
N GLN A 55 14.43 -3.10 15.70
CA GLN A 55 15.60 -2.56 15.00
C GLN A 55 15.62 -2.94 13.50
N GLN A 56 15.14 -4.14 13.15
CA GLN A 56 14.98 -4.52 11.75
C GLN A 56 13.92 -3.65 11.04
N ALA A 57 12.80 -3.37 11.71
CA ALA A 57 11.73 -2.52 11.19
C ALA A 57 12.18 -1.06 11.01
N GLU A 58 12.88 -0.51 12.01
CA GLU A 58 13.47 0.83 11.95
C GLU A 58 14.46 0.95 10.79
N TRP A 59 15.38 -0.02 10.65
CA TRP A 59 16.32 -0.05 9.55
C TRP A 59 15.57 -0.13 8.22
N LEU A 60 14.61 -1.04 8.06
CA LEU A 60 13.84 -1.18 6.84
C LEU A 60 13.13 0.13 6.46
N LEU A 61 12.42 0.77 7.40
CA LEU A 61 11.77 2.06 7.16
C LEU A 61 12.75 3.12 6.66
N SER A 62 13.92 3.23 7.28
CA SER A 62 14.95 4.19 6.84
C SER A 62 15.37 3.95 5.38
N GLN A 63 15.34 2.70 4.90
CA GLN A 63 15.63 2.38 3.51
C GLN A 63 14.43 2.71 2.61
N LEU A 64 13.21 2.40 3.03
CA LEU A 64 12.00 2.62 2.24
C LEU A 64 11.65 4.10 2.07
N TYR A 65 12.17 4.99 2.94
CA TYR A 65 12.03 6.45 2.80
C TYR A 65 12.97 7.07 1.77
N MET A 66 13.85 6.28 1.17
CA MET A 66 14.66 6.79 0.08
C MET A 66 13.90 6.70 -1.24
N LYS A 67 13.92 7.81 -1.99
CA LYS A 67 13.38 7.89 -3.36
C LYS A 67 13.90 6.78 -4.28
N THR A 68 15.15 6.34 -4.11
CA THR A 68 15.76 5.26 -4.90
C THR A 68 15.13 3.89 -4.65
N ASN A 69 14.49 3.71 -3.49
CA ASN A 69 13.87 2.46 -3.06
C ASN A 69 12.33 2.51 -3.18
N ASP A 70 11.80 3.49 -3.91
CA ASP A 70 10.38 3.62 -4.19
C ASP A 70 9.73 2.33 -4.73
N PRO A 71 10.35 1.59 -5.69
CA PRO A 71 9.80 0.32 -6.15
C PRO A 71 9.74 -0.75 -5.05
N VAL A 72 10.66 -0.73 -4.08
CA VAL A 72 10.66 -1.66 -2.95
C VAL A 72 9.55 -1.29 -1.96
N ALA A 73 9.32 0.00 -1.73
CA ALA A 73 8.19 0.48 -0.95
C ALA A 73 6.85 0.08 -1.60
N GLU A 74 6.74 0.25 -2.91
CA GLU A 74 5.57 -0.15 -3.68
C GLU A 74 5.30 -1.66 -3.55
N GLN A 75 6.32 -2.49 -3.75
CA GLN A 75 6.21 -3.95 -3.62
C GLN A 75 5.72 -4.36 -2.22
N ILE A 76 6.25 -3.74 -1.16
CA ILE A 76 5.84 -4.02 0.21
C ILE A 76 4.35 -3.69 0.43
N LEU A 77 3.91 -2.53 -0.06
CA LEU A 77 2.53 -2.09 0.08
C LEU A 77 1.59 -2.99 -0.73
N GLN A 78 1.98 -3.40 -1.94
CA GLN A 78 1.23 -4.35 -2.75
C GLN A 78 1.09 -5.71 -2.07
N ILE A 79 2.18 -6.25 -1.49
CA ILE A 79 2.13 -7.51 -0.74
C ILE A 79 1.14 -7.40 0.41
N TRP A 80 1.23 -6.34 1.21
CA TRP A 80 0.32 -6.15 2.34
C TRP A 80 -1.15 -6.03 1.88
N LEU A 81 -1.42 -5.22 0.84
CA LEU A 81 -2.76 -5.07 0.30
C LEU A 81 -3.34 -6.40 -0.23
N LEU A 82 -2.59 -7.10 -1.08
CA LEU A 82 -3.06 -8.32 -1.74
C LEU A 82 -3.16 -9.52 -0.79
N LYS A 83 -2.31 -9.59 0.23
CA LYS A 83 -2.25 -10.75 1.13
C LYS A 83 -3.02 -10.55 2.43
N SER A 84 -3.10 -9.32 2.95
CA SER A 84 -3.76 -9.00 4.22
C SER A 84 -5.11 -8.29 4.03
N GLN A 85 -5.30 -7.54 2.94
CA GLN A 85 -6.46 -6.66 2.76
C GLN A 85 -7.36 -7.06 1.58
N GLY A 86 -7.37 -8.33 1.17
CA GLY A 86 -8.16 -8.78 0.02
C GLY A 86 -9.64 -8.38 0.06
N ALA A 87 -10.26 -8.44 1.24
CA ALA A 87 -11.65 -8.00 1.42
C ALA A 87 -11.85 -6.49 1.15
N MET A 88 -10.87 -5.65 1.46
CA MET A 88 -10.91 -4.20 1.19
C MET A 88 -10.86 -3.95 -0.31
N LEU A 89 -9.96 -4.65 -1.01
CA LEU A 89 -9.84 -4.57 -2.47
C LEU A 89 -11.18 -4.96 -3.12
N ILE A 90 -11.76 -6.09 -2.71
CA ILE A 90 -13.07 -6.54 -3.20
C ILE A 90 -14.16 -5.50 -2.92
N THR A 91 -14.23 -4.98 -1.69
CA THR A 91 -15.25 -3.98 -1.28
C THR A 91 -15.25 -2.77 -2.21
N PHE A 92 -14.07 -2.25 -2.56
CA PHE A 92 -13.97 -1.13 -3.48
C PHE A 92 -14.38 -1.53 -4.90
N LEU A 93 -13.81 -2.62 -5.41
CA LEU A 93 -14.04 -3.09 -6.78
C LEU A 93 -15.52 -3.38 -7.04
N ASP A 94 -16.21 -4.02 -6.10
CA ASP A 94 -17.65 -4.26 -6.14
C ASP A 94 -18.43 -2.93 -6.18
N ALA A 95 -18.08 -1.98 -5.30
CA ALA A 95 -18.77 -0.69 -5.22
C ALA A 95 -18.61 0.15 -6.50
N VAL A 96 -17.45 0.12 -7.15
CA VAL A 96 -17.23 0.85 -8.42
C VAL A 96 -17.66 0.06 -9.66
N GLY A 97 -18.02 -1.22 -9.50
CA GLY A 97 -18.46 -2.12 -10.56
C GLY A 97 -17.32 -2.59 -11.48
N ILE A 98 -16.12 -2.79 -10.94
CA ILE A 98 -14.97 -3.36 -11.65
C ILE A 98 -14.97 -4.88 -11.45
N GLN A 99 -14.96 -5.63 -12.56
CA GLN A 99 -14.89 -7.09 -12.50
C GLN A 99 -13.54 -7.55 -11.93
N HIS A 100 -13.56 -8.54 -11.04
CA HIS A 100 -12.36 -9.04 -10.37
C HIS A 100 -12.43 -10.56 -10.14
N ASP A 101 -11.29 -11.17 -9.78
CA ASP A 101 -11.10 -12.61 -9.63
C ASP A 101 -11.65 -13.22 -8.31
N GLY A 102 -12.46 -12.45 -7.57
CA GLY A 102 -12.90 -12.80 -6.20
C GLY A 102 -11.81 -12.74 -5.13
N LYS A 103 -10.58 -12.30 -5.44
CA LYS A 103 -9.45 -12.14 -4.50
C LYS A 103 -8.86 -10.73 -4.52
N GLY A 104 -9.55 -9.79 -5.16
CA GLY A 104 -9.15 -8.40 -5.25
C GLY A 104 -8.17 -8.09 -6.39
N GLN A 105 -7.99 -9.02 -7.34
CA GLN A 105 -7.21 -8.77 -8.55
C GLN A 105 -8.13 -8.54 -9.75
N VAL A 106 -7.69 -7.65 -10.64
CA VAL A 106 -8.41 -7.22 -11.83
C VAL A 106 -7.59 -7.61 -13.05
N ASP A 107 -8.21 -8.25 -14.03
CA ASP A 107 -7.54 -8.64 -15.28
C ASP A 107 -7.31 -7.43 -16.20
N GLU A 108 -8.30 -6.53 -16.27
CA GLU A 108 -8.24 -5.31 -17.07
C GLU A 108 -8.76 -4.12 -16.27
N LEU A 109 -7.87 -3.15 -16.02
CA LEU A 109 -8.23 -1.92 -15.32
C LEU A 109 -9.11 -1.04 -16.21
N PRO A 110 -10.16 -0.42 -15.65
CA PRO A 110 -11.05 0.42 -16.44
C PRO A 110 -10.32 1.65 -16.99
N GLU A 111 -10.77 2.13 -18.15
CA GLU A 111 -10.25 3.37 -18.71
C GLU A 111 -10.60 4.59 -17.85
N GLU A 112 -11.80 4.57 -17.28
CA GLU A 112 -12.35 5.68 -16.51
C GLU A 112 -13.06 5.15 -15.26
N ILE A 113 -12.96 5.92 -14.18
CA ILE A 113 -13.78 5.76 -12.97
C ILE A 113 -14.43 7.13 -12.76
N SER A 114 -15.76 7.19 -12.85
CA SER A 114 -16.49 8.43 -12.62
C SER A 114 -16.35 8.88 -11.17
N GLU A 115 -16.44 10.19 -10.93
CA GLU A 115 -16.40 10.73 -9.57
C GLU A 115 -17.47 10.11 -8.67
N GLU A 116 -18.70 9.98 -9.20
CA GLU A 116 -19.84 9.39 -8.47
C GLU A 116 -19.53 7.98 -7.96
N LYS A 117 -19.07 7.09 -8.86
CA LYS A 117 -18.67 5.72 -8.49
C LYS A 117 -17.51 5.73 -7.51
N ALA A 118 -16.51 6.58 -7.72
CA ALA A 118 -15.37 6.69 -6.81
C ALA A 118 -15.82 7.12 -5.40
N THR A 119 -16.75 8.08 -5.30
CA THR A 119 -17.33 8.51 -4.01
C THR A 119 -18.08 7.37 -3.34
N GLU A 120 -18.89 6.62 -4.07
CA GLU A 120 -19.58 5.42 -3.54
C GLU A 120 -18.59 4.38 -3.01
N GLY A 121 -17.52 4.10 -3.78
CA GLY A 121 -16.44 3.19 -3.36
C GLY A 121 -15.71 3.67 -2.10
N ILE A 122 -15.41 4.97 -2.01
CA ILE A 122 -14.80 5.57 -0.82
C ILE A 122 -15.72 5.43 0.40
N HIS A 123 -17.03 5.68 0.25
CA HIS A 123 -17.99 5.52 1.33
C HIS A 123 -18.13 4.06 1.78
N ALA A 124 -18.18 3.11 0.84
CA ALA A 124 -18.23 1.68 1.14
C ALA A 124 -17.00 1.24 1.95
N LEU A 125 -15.81 1.74 1.58
CA LEU A 125 -14.58 1.48 2.31
C LEU A 125 -14.61 2.10 3.73
N LEU A 126 -14.98 3.37 3.85
CA LEU A 126 -15.00 4.07 5.14
C LEU A 126 -16.05 3.54 6.13
N ALA A 127 -17.06 2.82 5.64
CA ALA A 127 -18.03 2.14 6.49
C ALA A 127 -17.42 0.96 7.27
N VAL A 128 -16.31 0.38 6.78
CA VAL A 128 -15.73 -0.88 7.31
C VAL A 128 -14.28 -0.71 7.78
N TYR A 129 -13.52 0.17 7.13
CA TYR A 129 -12.07 0.27 7.31
C TYR A 129 -11.64 1.62 7.90
N PRO A 130 -10.54 1.64 8.69
CA PRO A 130 -9.96 2.88 9.20
C PRO A 130 -9.56 3.84 8.05
N PRO A 131 -9.78 5.15 8.18
CA PRO A 131 -9.55 6.10 7.09
C PRO A 131 -8.12 6.08 6.52
N GLN A 132 -7.10 5.84 7.35
CA GLN A 132 -5.70 5.78 6.92
C GLN A 132 -5.42 4.55 6.03
N GLN A 133 -6.09 3.42 6.28
CA GLN A 133 -5.97 2.23 5.42
C GLN A 133 -6.68 2.46 4.08
N VAL A 134 -7.86 3.11 4.12
CA VAL A 134 -8.57 3.52 2.91
C VAL A 134 -7.71 4.47 2.07
N ALA A 135 -7.12 5.49 2.68
CA ALA A 135 -6.22 6.43 2.02
C ALA A 135 -5.02 5.71 1.36
N LEU A 136 -4.36 4.82 2.10
CA LEU A 136 -3.26 4.00 1.58
C LEU A 136 -3.68 3.24 0.32
N TYR A 137 -4.80 2.51 0.41
CA TYR A 137 -5.30 1.69 -0.68
C TYR A 137 -5.62 2.53 -1.91
N LEU A 138 -6.38 3.62 -1.77
CA LEU A 138 -6.80 4.44 -2.91
C LEU A 138 -5.61 5.12 -3.60
N HIS A 139 -4.63 5.61 -2.83
CA HIS A 139 -3.40 6.15 -3.41
C HIS A 139 -2.56 5.08 -4.11
N MET A 140 -2.51 3.86 -3.57
CA MET A 140 -1.84 2.73 -4.25
C MET A 140 -2.62 2.27 -5.49
N PHE A 141 -3.94 2.32 -5.46
CA PHE A 141 -4.79 2.00 -6.61
C PHE A 141 -4.53 2.99 -7.74
N GLN A 142 -4.55 4.30 -7.45
CA GLN A 142 -4.19 5.39 -8.40
C GLN A 142 -2.85 5.18 -9.11
N LEU A 143 -1.88 4.50 -8.49
CA LEU A 143 -0.57 4.23 -9.09
C LEU A 143 -0.59 3.15 -10.17
N GLN A 144 -1.65 2.34 -10.28
CA GLN A 144 -1.73 1.26 -11.27
C GLN A 144 -1.94 1.76 -12.71
N ARG A 145 -2.36 3.02 -12.87
CA ARG A 145 -2.53 3.67 -14.17
C ARG A 145 -1.63 4.90 -14.24
N THR A 146 -0.96 5.10 -15.38
CA THR A 146 -0.22 6.34 -15.65
C THR A 146 -1.20 7.51 -15.57
N GLU A 147 -0.91 8.49 -14.72
CA GLU A 147 -1.80 9.62 -14.35
C GLU A 147 -3.01 9.27 -13.47
N GLY A 148 -3.29 7.98 -13.24
CA GLY A 148 -4.41 7.51 -12.44
C GLY A 148 -5.77 7.79 -13.08
N TRP A 149 -6.82 7.84 -12.26
CA TRP A 149 -8.18 8.20 -12.69
C TRP A 149 -8.58 9.58 -12.17
N ALA A 150 -9.06 10.44 -13.06
CA ALA A 150 -9.45 11.81 -12.73
C ALA A 150 -10.65 11.83 -11.75
N GLY A 151 -11.68 11.00 -11.98
CA GLY A 151 -12.83 10.93 -11.09
C GLY A 151 -12.48 10.41 -9.69
N LEU A 152 -11.54 9.46 -9.58
CA LEU A 152 -11.05 9.01 -8.28
C LEU A 152 -10.26 10.12 -7.56
N THR A 153 -9.41 10.85 -8.28
CA THR A 153 -8.71 12.01 -7.71
C THR A 153 -9.70 13.04 -7.16
N ALA A 154 -10.72 13.42 -7.94
CA ALA A 154 -11.73 14.38 -7.53
C ALA A 154 -12.52 13.92 -6.28
N ALA A 155 -12.88 12.64 -6.22
CA ALA A 155 -13.59 12.07 -5.06
C ALA A 155 -12.70 12.04 -3.80
N MET A 156 -11.42 11.72 -3.95
CA MET A 156 -10.46 11.73 -2.84
C MET A 156 -10.22 13.15 -2.29
N GLU A 157 -10.09 14.16 -3.15
CA GLU A 157 -9.89 15.56 -2.74
C GLU A 157 -11.06 16.11 -1.91
N LYS A 158 -12.29 15.67 -2.21
CA LYS A 158 -13.51 16.04 -1.47
C LYS A 158 -13.68 15.29 -0.15
N THR A 159 -12.89 14.25 0.11
CA THR A 159 -13.05 13.40 1.30
C THR A 159 -11.95 13.69 2.32
N GLU A 160 -12.23 14.61 3.26
CA GLU A 160 -11.26 15.04 4.29
C GLU A 160 -10.69 13.88 5.13
N ALA A 161 -11.51 12.88 5.42
CA ALA A 161 -11.12 11.75 6.28
C ALA A 161 -9.93 10.94 5.74
N ILE A 162 -9.69 10.94 4.43
CA ILE A 162 -8.66 10.11 3.77
C ILE A 162 -7.48 10.94 3.26
N LYS A 163 -7.35 12.20 3.68
CA LYS A 163 -6.18 13.02 3.35
C LYS A 163 -4.94 12.50 4.08
N LEU A 164 -3.88 12.30 3.32
CA LEU A 164 -2.56 11.95 3.86
C LEU A 164 -1.76 13.22 4.18
N ALA A 165 -0.96 13.14 5.25
CA ALA A 165 -0.17 14.24 5.81
C ALA A 165 1.10 14.56 5.01
#